data_AF-A0A4R3KRX9-F1
#
_entry.id   AF-A0A4R3KRX9-F1
#
_cell.length_a   1.000
_cell.length_b   1.000
_cell.length_c   1.000
_cell.angle_alpha   90.00
_cell.angle_beta   90.00
_cell.angle_gamma   90.00
#
_symmetry.space_group_name_H-M   'P 1'
#
loop_
_entity.id
_entity.type
_entity.pdbx_description
1 polymer ?
#
loop_
_entity_poly.entity_id
_entity_poly.type
_entity_poly.pdbx_seq_one_letter_code
_entity_poly.pdbx_strand_id
1 'polypeptide(L)'
;MPFTVADKGLNYNDYLFESRKKTERIYISTTQAYRVLKKAAIAVGIEDFGTHSLRKTWGYWTYKASRYNIGLIMDTFNHSSQSITLKYIGITQEEKDELYSLVQF
;
A
#
# COMPACT_ATOMS: atom_id res chain seq x y z
N MET A 1 -17.31 2.39 5.21
CA MET A 1 -17.48 3.57 6.09
C MET A 1 -16.49 4.63 5.64
N PRO A 2 -16.91 5.72 4.98
CA PRO A 2 -16.00 6.81 4.67
C PRO A 2 -15.76 7.62 5.95
N PHE A 3 -14.50 7.73 6.39
CA PHE A 3 -14.11 8.65 7.45
C PHE A 3 -14.16 10.07 6.89
N THR A 4 -15.06 10.91 7.37
CA THR A 4 -15.14 12.31 6.90
C THR A 4 -14.47 13.27 7.89
N VAL A 5 -14.03 14.42 7.38
CA VAL A 5 -13.37 15.49 8.15
C VAL A 5 -14.26 15.98 9.32
N ALA A 6 -15.58 15.93 9.14
CA ALA A 6 -16.56 16.35 10.13
C ALA A 6 -16.54 15.50 11.41
N ASP A 7 -16.26 14.20 11.29
CA ASP A 7 -16.33 13.25 12.42
C ASP A 7 -15.25 13.49 13.49
N LYS A 8 -14.22 14.27 13.15
CA LYS A 8 -13.10 14.59 14.05
C LYS A 8 -13.06 16.05 14.49
N GLY A 9 -14.04 16.88 14.10
CA GLY A 9 -14.02 18.32 14.38
C GLY A 9 -12.83 19.05 13.74
N LEU A 10 -12.28 18.50 12.65
CA LEU A 10 -11.17 19.09 11.90
C LEU A 10 -11.72 20.12 10.92
N ASN A 11 -10.98 21.21 10.72
CA ASN A 11 -11.23 22.15 9.63
C ASN A 11 -10.54 21.70 8.34
N TYR A 12 -10.91 22.31 7.21
CA TYR A 12 -10.34 21.97 5.90
C TYR A 12 -8.81 22.11 5.83
N ASN A 13 -8.25 23.04 6.61
CA ASN A 13 -6.80 23.29 6.65
C ASN A 13 -6.06 22.48 7.72
N ASP A 14 -6.78 21.64 8.47
CA ASP A 14 -6.16 20.83 9.52
C ASP A 14 -5.56 19.56 8.91
N TYR A 15 -4.40 19.16 9.44
CA TYR A 15 -3.76 17.94 9.01
C TYR A 15 -4.47 16.73 9.62
N LEU A 16 -4.79 15.73 8.80
CA LEU A 16 -5.39 14.47 9.29
C LEU A 16 -4.48 13.73 10.29
N PHE A 17 -3.16 13.88 10.13
CA PHE A 17 -2.13 13.29 10.97
C PHE A 17 -1.18 14.37 11.49
N GLU A 18 -1.55 14.99 12.60
CA GLU A 18 -0.74 16.00 13.28
C GLU A 18 0.46 15.40 14.01
N SER A 19 1.55 16.16 14.04
CA SER A 19 2.73 15.85 14.85
C SER A 19 2.47 16.12 16.32
N ARG A 20 3.11 15.35 17.19
CA ARG A 20 3.09 15.56 18.66
C ARG A 20 3.97 16.72 19.12
N LYS A 21 4.81 17.27 18.22
CA LYS A 21 5.65 18.43 18.54
C LYS A 21 4.74 19.64 18.71
N LYS A 22 4.66 20.17 19.93
CA LYS A 22 3.81 21.32 20.30
C LYS A 22 4.32 22.67 19.80
N THR A 23 5.21 22.68 18.82
CA THR A 23 5.90 23.89 18.37
C THR A 23 5.18 24.63 17.25
N GLU A 24 4.14 24.04 16.64
CA GLU A 24 3.21 24.67 15.67
C GLU A 24 2.22 23.59 15.16
N ARG A 25 1.14 23.97 14.44
CA ARG A 25 0.30 22.99 13.70
C ARG A 25 1.09 22.42 12.52
N ILE A 26 1.83 21.35 12.76
CA ILE A 26 2.64 20.65 11.75
C ILE A 26 2.20 19.20 11.60
N TYR A 27 2.31 18.66 10.38
CA TYR A 27 2.02 17.27 10.06
C TYR A 27 3.17 16.34 10.46
N ILE A 28 2.89 15.03 10.56
CA ILE A 28 3.96 14.03 10.74
C ILE A 28 4.89 13.99 9.53
N SER A 29 6.20 13.91 9.75
CA SER A 29 7.11 13.68 8.62
C SER A 29 6.93 12.27 8.04
N THR A 30 7.31 12.09 6.77
CA THR A 30 7.33 10.77 6.11
C THR A 30 8.20 9.77 6.86
N THR A 31 9.34 10.21 7.40
CA THR A 31 10.20 9.40 8.26
C THR A 31 9.49 8.96 9.53
N GLN A 32 8.67 9.82 10.13
CA GLN A 32 7.92 9.45 11.33
C GLN A 32 6.80 8.45 11.02
N ALA A 33 6.09 8.63 9.91
CA ALA A 33 5.12 7.65 9.43
C ALA A 33 5.79 6.27 9.24
N TYR A 34 6.94 6.23 8.56
CA TYR A 34 7.71 4.99 8.39
C TYR A 34 8.13 4.36 9.72
N ARG A 35 8.64 5.15 10.68
CA ARG A 35 9.03 4.63 12.01
C ARG A 35 7.88 3.98 12.76
N VAL A 36 6.69 4.58 12.70
CA VAL A 36 5.48 4.01 13.32
C VAL A 36 5.14 2.67 12.68
N LEU A 37 5.11 2.60 11.34
CA LEU A 37 4.80 1.37 10.62
C LEU A 37 5.87 0.28 10.83
N LYS A 38 7.16 0.64 10.80
CA LYS A 38 8.26 -0.30 11.04
C LYS A 38 8.21 -0.86 12.46
N LYS A 39 7.87 -0.04 13.46
CA LYS A 39 7.66 -0.51 14.84
C LYS A 39 6.53 -1.53 14.92
N ALA A 40 5.41 -1.27 14.22
CA ALA A 40 4.31 -2.22 14.15
C ALA A 40 4.74 -3.54 13.47
N ALA A 41 5.46 -3.47 12.35
CA ALA A 41 6.00 -4.65 11.65
C ALA A 41 6.90 -5.50 12.55
N ILE A 42 7.83 -4.87 13.28
CA ILE A 42 8.70 -5.56 14.25
C ILE A 42 7.87 -6.23 15.35
N ALA A 43 6.87 -5.54 15.88
CA ALA A 43 6.04 -6.06 16.97
C ALA A 43 5.24 -7.32 16.57
N VAL A 44 4.94 -7.48 15.28
CA VAL A 44 4.24 -8.66 14.75
C VAL A 44 5.19 -9.66 14.06
N GLY A 45 6.50 -9.49 14.19
CA GLY A 45 7.49 -10.41 13.63
C GLY A 45 7.65 -10.38 12.11
N ILE A 46 7.27 -9.27 11.46
CA ILE A 46 7.49 -9.10 10.02
C ILE A 46 8.93 -8.63 9.76
N GLU A 47 9.69 -9.49 9.10
CA GLU A 47 11.02 -9.20 8.56
C GLU A 47 10.91 -8.42 7.22
N ASP A 48 12.00 -7.77 6.78
CA ASP A 48 12.09 -7.07 5.48
C ASP A 48 11.00 -6.02 5.16
N PHE A 49 10.42 -5.41 6.20
CA PHE A 49 9.48 -4.31 6.02
C PHE A 49 10.15 -2.98 5.62
N GLY A 50 9.63 -2.33 4.58
CA GLY A 50 10.04 -1.02 4.06
C GLY A 50 8.85 -0.10 3.71
N THR A 51 9.14 1.10 3.20
CA THR A 51 8.13 2.14 2.90
C THR A 51 7.07 1.71 1.89
N HIS A 52 7.44 0.80 0.97
CA HIS A 52 6.55 0.30 -0.07
C HIS A 52 5.84 -1.01 0.30
N SER A 53 6.21 -1.68 1.40
CA SER A 53 5.72 -3.03 1.71
C SER A 53 4.20 -3.11 1.74
N LEU A 54 3.53 -2.20 2.46
CA LEU A 54 2.07 -2.18 2.53
C LEU A 54 1.41 -2.00 1.15
N ARG A 55 1.96 -1.11 0.31
CA ARG A 55 1.43 -0.86 -1.03
C ARG A 55 1.59 -2.09 -1.91
N LYS A 56 2.76 -2.75 -1.88
CA LYS A 56 3.00 -4.01 -2.61
C LYS A 56 2.06 -5.11 -2.15
N THR A 57 1.91 -5.29 -0.83
CA THR A 57 1.01 -6.29 -0.23
C THR A 57 -0.44 -6.05 -0.65
N TRP A 58 -0.94 -4.81 -0.56
CA TRP A 58 -2.29 -4.48 -1.01
C TRP A 58 -2.47 -4.77 -2.51
N GLY A 59 -1.51 -4.39 -3.35
CA GLY A 59 -1.56 -4.64 -4.78
C GLY A 59 -1.60 -6.13 -5.12
N TYR A 60 -0.75 -6.93 -4.48
CA TYR A 60 -0.71 -8.39 -4.67
C TYR A 60 -2.04 -9.06 -4.29
N TRP A 61 -2.56 -8.77 -3.10
CA TRP A 61 -3.82 -9.38 -2.65
C TRP A 61 -5.02 -8.91 -3.46
N THR A 62 -5.06 -7.63 -3.83
CA THR A 62 -6.14 -7.08 -4.69
C THR A 62 -6.08 -7.68 -6.08
N TYR A 63 -4.89 -7.91 -6.63
CA TYR A 63 -4.71 -8.59 -7.91
C TYR A 63 -5.33 -9.99 -7.88
N LYS A 64 -5.05 -10.80 -6.86
CA LYS A 64 -5.67 -12.13 -6.72
C LYS A 64 -7.18 -12.05 -6.46
N ALA A 65 -7.62 -11.20 -5.53
CA ALA A 65 -9.02 -11.08 -5.15
C ALA A 65 -9.92 -10.55 -6.28
N SER A 66 -9.40 -9.66 -7.13
CA SER A 66 -10.10 -9.12 -8.29
C SER A 66 -10.13 -10.07 -9.50
N ARG A 67 -9.65 -11.31 -9.35
CA ARG A 67 -9.45 -12.27 -10.45
C ARG A 67 -8.53 -11.69 -11.53
N TYR A 68 -7.40 -11.14 -11.10
CA TYR A 68 -6.31 -10.66 -11.95
C TYR A 68 -6.61 -9.39 -12.76
N ASN A 69 -7.44 -8.48 -12.24
CA ASN A 69 -7.71 -7.19 -12.88
C ASN A 69 -6.53 -6.22 -12.68
N ILE A 70 -5.56 -6.28 -13.58
CA ILE A 70 -4.36 -5.43 -13.53
C ILE A 70 -4.66 -3.95 -13.84
N GLY A 71 -5.68 -3.66 -14.65
CA GLY A 71 -6.00 -2.30 -15.10
C GLY A 71 -6.39 -1.37 -13.95
N LEU A 72 -7.27 -1.84 -13.07
CA LEU A 72 -7.69 -1.05 -11.89
C LEU A 72 -6.55 -0.84 -10.88
N ILE A 73 -5.64 -1.80 -10.79
CA ILE A 73 -4.47 -1.71 -9.90
C ILE A 73 -3.46 -0.72 -10.46
N MET A 74 -3.25 -0.73 -11.79
CA MET A 74 -2.41 0.27 -12.46
C MET A 74 -2.93 1.69 -12.23
N ASP A 75 -4.24 1.91 -12.41
CA ASP A 75 -4.88 3.20 -12.18
C ASP A 75 -4.72 3.65 -10.72
N THR A 76 -5.04 2.76 -9.76
CA THR A 76 -4.83 3.03 -8.33
C THR A 76 -3.36 3.31 -8.00
N PHE A 77 -2.44 2.67 -8.72
CA PHE A 77 -1.01 2.85 -8.51
C PHE A 77 -0.40 4.02 -9.27
N ASN A 78 -1.15 4.62 -10.20
CA ASN A 78 -0.65 5.59 -11.17
C ASN A 78 0.59 5.06 -11.93
N HIS A 79 0.55 3.78 -12.32
CA HIS A 79 1.61 3.15 -13.12
C HIS A 79 1.26 3.16 -14.60
N SER A 80 2.22 3.52 -15.45
CA SER A 80 2.01 3.64 -16.89
C SER A 80 1.95 2.31 -17.65
N SER A 81 2.36 1.20 -17.02
CA SER A 81 2.33 -0.11 -17.67
C SER A 81 2.02 -1.26 -16.70
N GLN A 82 1.51 -2.35 -17.28
CA GLN A 82 1.27 -3.61 -16.57
C GLN A 82 2.59 -4.18 -16.04
N SER A 83 3.66 -4.12 -16.82
CA SER A 83 4.98 -4.65 -16.43
C SER A 83 5.54 -3.99 -15.18
N ILE A 84 5.37 -2.67 -15.04
CA ILE A 84 5.75 -1.92 -13.84
C ILE A 84 4.96 -2.45 -12.64
N THR A 85 3.64 -2.60 -12.80
CA THR A 85 2.75 -3.05 -11.72
C THR A 85 3.05 -4.48 -11.30
N LEU A 86 3.11 -5.43 -12.23
CA LEU A 86 3.40 -6.83 -11.95
C LEU A 86 4.75 -6.99 -11.23
N LYS A 87 5.79 -6.31 -11.71
CA LYS A 87 7.10 -6.28 -11.02
C LYS A 87 7.00 -5.67 -9.62
N TYR A 88 6.23 -4.59 -9.47
CA TYR A 88 6.06 -3.91 -8.20
C TYR A 88 5.39 -4.79 -7.14
N ILE A 89 4.34 -5.53 -7.52
CA ILE A 89 3.60 -6.44 -6.62
C ILE A 89 4.23 -7.83 -6.50
N GLY A 90 5.35 -8.08 -7.20
CA GLY A 90 6.12 -9.32 -7.07
C GLY A 90 5.55 -10.52 -7.83
N ILE A 91 4.74 -10.30 -8.87
CA ILE A 91 4.30 -11.41 -9.73
C ILE A 91 5.50 -11.90 -10.54
N THR A 92 6.00 -13.08 -10.20
CA THR A 92 7.16 -13.71 -10.84
C THR A 92 6.77 -14.45 -12.11
N GLN A 93 7.78 -14.95 -12.83
CA GLN A 93 7.55 -15.83 -13.97
C GLN A 93 6.95 -17.18 -13.52
N GLU A 94 7.29 -17.67 -12.32
CA GLU A 94 6.75 -18.94 -11.76
C GLU A 94 5.23 -18.90 -11.55
N GLU A 95 4.67 -17.78 -11.06
CA GLU A 95 3.21 -17.63 -10.93
C GLU A 95 2.50 -17.58 -12.32
N LYS A 96 3.21 -17.13 -13.37
CA LYS A 96 2.69 -17.22 -14.75
C LYS A 96 2.79 -18.64 -15.28
N ASP A 97 3.84 -19.36 -14.91
CA ASP A 97 4.07 -20.74 -15.35
C ASP A 97 3.05 -21.69 -14.68
N GLU A 98 2.69 -21.47 -13.41
CA GLU A 98 1.55 -22.14 -12.76
C GLU A 98 0.23 -21.88 -13.49
N LEU A 99 -0.03 -20.64 -13.94
CA LEU A 99 -1.21 -20.32 -14.74
C LEU A 99 -1.23 -21.12 -16.06
N TYR A 100 -0.09 -21.27 -16.73
CA TYR A 100 0.00 -22.06 -17.97
C TYR A 100 -0.21 -23.56 -17.73
N SER A 101 0.21 -24.09 -16.57
CA SER A 101 0.01 -25.50 -16.22
C SER A 101 -1.45 -25.91 -16.07
N LEU A 102 -2.33 -24.96 -15.71
CA LEU A 102 -3.79 -25.20 -15.61
C LEU A 102 -4.46 -25.49 -16.95
N VAL A 103 -3.79 -25.20 -18.06
CA VAL A 103 -4.34 -25.32 -19.42
C VAL A 103 -3.68 -26.47 -20.22
N GLN A 104 -2.68 -27.14 -19.64
CA GLN A 104 -2.10 -28.35 -20.22
C GLN A 104 -2.75 -29.59 -19.60
N PHE A 105 -3.47 -30.34 -20.44
CA PHE A 105 -3.96 -31.69 -20.14
C PHE A 105 -2.89 -32.73 -20.46
#